data_AF-A0A0M3BEC0-F1
#
_entry.id   AF-A0A0M3BEC0-F1
#
_cell.length_a   1.000
_cell.length_b   1.000
_cell.length_c   1.000
_cell.angle_alpha   90.00
_cell.angle_beta   90.00
_cell.angle_gamma   90.00
#
_symmetry.space_group_name_H-M   'P 1'
#
loop_
_entity.id
_entity.type
_entity.pdbx_description
1 polymer ?
#
loop_
_entity_poly.entity_id
_entity_poly.type
_entity_poly.pdbx_seq_one_letter_code
_entity_poly.pdbx_strand_id
1 'polypeptide(L)'
;MRVSRVQAEENRQTVITVASRLFREHGFDGIGLKDLMKGAGLTQGAFYKQFASKEDLAAQASSRALESVSGRWSEAIAASPDDPLGAVIAFYLSMDHREEKMDGCPVAALGSDAARQSSDVKASFETGIKAYLETLGRMIDGADDEETTGKAMAVLSTMVGALILSRVVNDPDLAQAFLDAGAQQVRQSIAD
;
A
#
# COMPACT_ATOMS: atom_id res chain seq x y z
N MET A 1 20.49 10.33 29.75
CA MET A 1 21.42 9.47 28.98
C MET A 1 21.28 9.83 27.51
N ARG A 2 22.38 10.10 26.78
CA ARG A 2 22.34 10.50 25.37
C ARG A 2 22.16 9.24 24.52
N VAL A 3 21.10 9.18 23.72
CA VAL A 3 20.84 8.08 22.78
C VAL A 3 21.96 8.08 21.74
N SER A 4 22.50 6.89 21.41
CA SER A 4 23.53 6.77 20.36
C SER A 4 22.93 7.11 18.99
N ARG A 5 23.77 7.46 18.01
CA ARG A 5 23.29 7.72 16.64
C ARG A 5 22.58 6.50 16.04
N VAL A 6 23.11 5.30 16.31
CA VAL A 6 22.53 4.03 15.86
C VAL A 6 21.14 3.84 16.47
N GLN A 7 21.00 3.98 17.79
CA GLN A 7 19.71 3.84 18.46
C GLN A 7 18.70 4.91 18.02
N ALA A 8 19.16 6.13 17.72
CA ALA A 8 18.29 7.17 17.19
C ALA A 8 17.75 6.80 15.80
N GLU A 9 18.57 6.19 14.94
CA GLU A 9 18.13 5.72 13.63
C GLU A 9 17.17 4.53 13.74
N GLU A 10 17.47 3.54 14.59
CA GLU A 10 16.56 2.41 14.86
C GLU A 10 15.19 2.89 15.37
N ASN A 11 15.18 3.86 16.28
CA ASN A 11 13.96 4.46 16.78
C ASN A 11 13.19 5.17 15.65
N ARG A 12 13.91 5.89 14.76
CA ARG A 12 13.30 6.56 13.60
C ARG A 12 12.59 5.53 12.71
N GLN A 13 13.28 4.46 12.34
CA GLN A 13 12.74 3.39 11.49
C GLN A 13 11.56 2.66 12.16
N THR A 14 11.62 2.49 13.48
CA THR A 14 10.50 1.94 14.27
C THR A 14 9.27 2.83 14.18
N VAL A 15 9.44 4.14 14.36
CA VAL A 15 8.32 5.10 14.24
C VAL A 15 7.73 5.09 12.84
N ILE A 16 8.56 5.11 11.78
CA ILE A 16 8.08 5.06 10.39
C ILE A 16 7.29 3.77 10.13
N THR A 17 7.81 2.63 10.58
CA THR A 17 7.15 1.33 10.37
C THR A 17 5.81 1.28 11.10
N VAL A 18 5.76 1.70 12.36
CA VAL A 18 4.51 1.72 13.14
C VAL A 18 3.52 2.73 12.56
N ALA A 19 3.97 3.92 12.20
CA ALA A 19 3.13 4.94 11.59
C ALA A 19 2.55 4.46 10.25
N SER A 20 3.31 3.72 9.45
CA SER A 20 2.81 3.16 8.18
C SER A 20 1.60 2.24 8.38
N ARG A 21 1.59 1.45 9.46
CA ARG A 21 0.48 0.55 9.82
C ARG A 21 -0.70 1.31 10.41
N LEU A 22 -0.43 2.19 11.38
CA LEU A 22 -1.46 2.94 12.07
C LEU A 22 -2.16 3.97 11.17
N PHE A 23 -1.46 4.57 10.20
CA PHE A 23 -2.11 5.42 9.21
C PHE A 23 -3.05 4.61 8.33
N ARG A 24 -2.67 3.40 7.87
CA ARG A 24 -3.59 2.55 7.08
C ARG A 24 -4.84 2.13 7.87
N GLU A 25 -4.71 1.96 9.18
CA GLU A 25 -5.84 1.60 10.04
C GLU A 25 -6.78 2.77 10.35
N HIS A 26 -6.22 3.97 10.60
CA HIS A 26 -6.98 5.10 11.15
C HIS A 26 -7.12 6.29 10.19
N GLY A 27 -6.45 6.27 9.04
CA GLY A 27 -6.26 7.43 8.19
C GLY A 27 -5.23 8.42 8.74
N PHE A 28 -4.78 9.35 7.90
CA PHE A 28 -3.79 10.37 8.33
C PHE A 28 -4.33 11.27 9.44
N ASP A 29 -5.60 11.68 9.35
CA ASP A 29 -6.22 12.62 10.30
C ASP A 29 -6.82 11.91 11.52
N GLY A 30 -7.12 10.61 11.41
CA GLY A 30 -7.78 9.85 12.47
C GLY A 30 -6.86 9.39 13.61
N ILE A 31 -5.54 9.59 13.49
CA ILE A 31 -4.59 9.29 14.57
C ILE A 31 -3.71 10.48 14.95
N GLY A 32 -3.57 10.73 16.25
CA GLY A 32 -2.71 11.79 16.78
C GLY A 32 -1.25 11.38 16.95
N LEU A 33 -0.36 12.37 17.03
CA LEU A 33 1.07 12.14 17.23
C LEU A 33 1.38 11.35 18.52
N LYS A 34 0.62 11.62 19.60
CA LYS A 34 0.77 10.93 20.87
C LYS A 34 0.56 9.41 20.72
N ASP A 35 -0.47 9.01 19.98
CA ASP A 35 -0.81 7.59 19.81
C ASP A 35 0.13 6.90 18.83
N LEU A 36 0.58 7.59 17.78
CA LEU A 36 1.66 7.11 16.89
C LEU A 36 2.93 6.78 17.69
N MET A 37 3.37 7.72 18.54
CA MET A 37 4.58 7.55 19.35
C MET A 37 4.40 6.47 20.42
N LYS A 38 3.22 6.39 21.03
CA LYS A 38 2.86 5.31 21.97
C LYS A 38 2.93 3.95 21.29
N GLY A 39 2.40 3.82 20.07
CA GLY A 39 2.49 2.59 19.27
C GLY A 39 3.94 2.19 18.99
N ALA A 40 4.83 3.17 18.81
CA ALA A 40 6.26 2.94 18.64
C ALA A 40 7.03 2.71 19.95
N GLY A 41 6.36 2.70 21.11
CA GLY A 41 7.00 2.56 22.43
C GLY A 41 7.86 3.77 22.84
N LEU A 42 7.62 4.94 22.23
CA LEU A 42 8.44 6.14 22.41
C LEU A 42 7.62 7.31 22.97
N THR A 43 8.32 8.21 23.65
CA THR A 43 7.69 9.44 24.16
C THR A 43 7.38 10.40 23.01
N GLN A 44 6.32 11.19 23.14
CA GLN A 44 6.02 12.25 22.17
C GLN A 44 7.18 13.26 22.01
N GLY A 45 7.94 13.54 23.08
CA GLY A 45 9.12 14.42 23.00
C GLY A 45 10.26 13.87 22.12
N ALA A 46 10.33 12.55 21.90
CA ALA A 46 11.31 11.95 21.00
C ALA A 46 11.01 12.26 19.53
N PHE A 47 9.74 12.51 19.19
CA PHE A 47 9.30 12.81 17.83
C PHE A 47 10.00 14.03 17.26
N TYR A 48 9.97 15.15 17.98
CA TYR A 48 10.53 16.42 17.53
C TYR A 48 12.05 16.42 17.39
N LYS A 49 12.73 15.36 17.84
CA LYS A 49 14.17 15.15 17.61
C LYS A 49 14.46 14.41 16.31
N GLN A 50 13.46 13.77 15.73
CA GLN A 50 13.60 12.88 14.58
C GLN A 50 12.84 13.39 13.37
N PHE A 51 11.61 13.87 13.54
CA PHE A 51 10.73 14.26 12.44
C PHE A 51 10.47 15.75 12.45
N ALA A 52 10.38 16.34 11.26
CA ALA A 52 10.10 17.77 11.13
C ALA A 52 8.65 18.10 11.48
N SER A 53 7.72 17.24 11.06
CA SER A 53 6.30 17.37 11.32
C SER A 53 5.57 16.03 11.17
N LYS A 54 4.28 15.98 11.50
CA LYS A 54 3.45 14.78 11.30
C LYS A 54 3.30 14.46 9.81
N GLU A 55 3.27 15.49 8.98
CA GLU A 55 3.20 15.39 7.51
C GLU A 55 4.49 14.79 6.94
N ASP A 56 5.67 15.18 7.47
CA ASP A 56 6.95 14.53 7.14
C ASP A 56 6.95 13.03 7.47
N LEU A 57 6.45 12.68 8.66
CA LEU A 57 6.27 11.28 9.05
C LEU A 57 5.26 10.57 8.13
N ALA A 58 4.16 11.21 7.73
CA ALA A 58 3.17 10.64 6.84
C ALA A 58 3.74 10.34 5.45
N ALA A 59 4.56 11.22 4.89
CA ALA A 59 5.23 10.99 3.61
C ALA A 59 6.18 9.77 3.70
N GLN A 60 7.06 9.75 4.71
CA GLN A 60 7.99 8.62 4.91
C GLN A 60 7.27 7.29 5.18
N ALA A 61 6.23 7.31 6.01
CA ALA A 61 5.40 6.15 6.30
C ALA A 61 4.66 5.64 5.05
N SER A 62 4.21 6.55 4.18
CA SER A 62 3.56 6.21 2.90
C SER A 62 4.55 5.56 1.93
N SER A 63 5.77 6.10 1.80
CA SER A 63 6.82 5.49 0.99
C SER A 63 7.13 4.07 1.48
N ARG A 64 7.33 3.90 2.79
CA ARG A 64 7.56 2.59 3.44
C ARG A 64 6.43 1.60 3.15
N ALA A 65 5.18 2.07 3.23
CA ALA A 65 3.99 1.28 2.98
C ALA A 65 3.90 0.77 1.54
N LEU A 66 4.26 1.61 0.58
CA LEU A 66 4.23 1.27 -0.84
C LEU A 66 5.35 0.27 -1.19
N GLU A 67 6.56 0.51 -0.67
CA GLU A 67 7.71 -0.40 -0.80
C GLU A 67 7.41 -1.80 -0.24
N SER A 68 6.75 -1.90 0.93
CA SER A 68 6.46 -3.20 1.54
C SER A 68 5.54 -4.06 0.67
N VAL A 69 4.58 -3.45 -0.01
CA VAL A 69 3.63 -4.19 -0.88
C VAL A 69 4.32 -4.65 -2.17
N SER A 70 5.26 -3.87 -2.73
CA SER A 70 6.08 -4.34 -3.85
C SER A 70 6.89 -5.60 -3.49
N GLY A 71 7.34 -5.71 -2.24
CA GLY A 71 7.96 -6.92 -1.71
C GLY A 71 7.00 -8.12 -1.72
N ARG A 72 5.75 -7.93 -1.26
CA ARG A 72 4.74 -9.00 -1.23
C ARG A 72 4.35 -9.49 -2.62
N TRP A 73 4.28 -8.59 -3.60
CA TRP A 73 4.10 -8.99 -5.01
C TRP A 73 5.30 -9.82 -5.50
N SER A 74 6.51 -9.42 -5.15
CA SER A 74 7.72 -10.16 -5.52
C SER A 74 7.72 -11.58 -4.94
N GLU A 75 7.26 -11.74 -3.70
CA GLU A 75 7.08 -13.05 -3.05
C GLU A 75 6.01 -13.90 -3.76
N ALA A 76 4.86 -13.32 -4.10
CA ALA A 76 3.80 -14.01 -4.84
C ALA A 76 4.28 -14.48 -6.23
N ILE A 77 5.01 -13.60 -6.94
CA ILE A 77 5.61 -13.91 -8.24
C ILE A 77 6.63 -15.05 -8.12
N ALA A 78 7.52 -14.99 -7.12
CA ALA A 78 8.53 -16.03 -6.91
C ALA A 78 7.92 -17.40 -6.58
N ALA A 79 6.76 -17.43 -5.92
CA ALA A 79 6.04 -18.65 -5.61
C ALA A 79 5.33 -19.29 -6.82
N SER A 80 5.17 -18.56 -7.94
CA SER A 80 4.44 -19.01 -9.12
C SER A 80 5.02 -18.39 -10.40
N PRO A 81 6.24 -18.81 -10.80
CA PRO A 81 6.94 -18.20 -11.92
C PRO A 81 6.27 -18.43 -13.29
N ASP A 82 5.44 -19.47 -13.42
CA ASP A 82 4.74 -19.80 -14.66
C ASP A 82 3.48 -18.96 -14.90
N ASP A 83 2.93 -18.33 -13.85
CA ASP A 83 1.80 -17.40 -13.93
C ASP A 83 1.96 -16.25 -12.90
N PRO A 84 2.94 -15.34 -13.11
CA PRO A 84 3.23 -14.26 -12.16
C PRO A 84 2.03 -13.34 -11.90
N LEU A 85 1.29 -13.01 -12.97
CA LEU A 85 0.14 -12.13 -12.87
C LEU A 85 -1.02 -12.81 -12.15
N GLY A 86 -1.31 -14.07 -12.46
CA GLY A 86 -2.32 -14.85 -11.75
C GLY A 86 -2.01 -14.99 -10.27
N ALA A 87 -0.74 -15.14 -9.89
CA ALA A 87 -0.31 -15.18 -8.50
C ALA A 87 -0.55 -13.85 -7.77
N VAL A 88 -0.20 -12.72 -8.40
CA VAL A 88 -0.47 -11.39 -7.85
C VAL A 88 -1.97 -11.13 -7.72
N ILE A 89 -2.77 -11.52 -8.72
CA ILE A 89 -4.24 -11.40 -8.69
C ILE A 89 -4.81 -12.22 -7.53
N ALA A 90 -4.43 -13.50 -7.40
CA ALA A 90 -4.94 -14.40 -6.38
C ALA A 90 -4.57 -13.91 -4.97
N PHE A 91 -3.35 -13.42 -4.79
CA PHE A 91 -2.90 -12.83 -3.54
C PHE A 91 -3.68 -11.54 -3.22
N TYR A 92 -3.77 -10.61 -4.18
CA TYR A 92 -4.33 -9.27 -3.94
C TYR A 92 -5.85 -9.29 -3.81
N LEU A 93 -6.57 -10.06 -4.62
CA LEU A 93 -8.03 -10.15 -4.61
C LEU A 93 -8.49 -11.35 -3.77
N SER A 94 -8.00 -11.41 -2.53
CA SER A 94 -8.31 -12.45 -1.55
C SER A 94 -9.06 -11.91 -0.33
N MET A 95 -9.79 -12.78 0.35
CA MET A 95 -10.41 -12.44 1.64
C MET A 95 -9.36 -12.14 2.71
N ASP A 96 -8.21 -12.81 2.68
CA ASP A 96 -7.10 -12.51 3.59
C ASP A 96 -6.64 -11.05 3.44
N HIS A 97 -6.37 -10.61 2.20
CA HIS A 97 -5.97 -9.23 1.96
C HIS A 97 -7.10 -8.23 2.27
N ARG A 98 -8.37 -8.60 2.06
CA ARG A 98 -9.52 -7.79 2.49
C ARG A 98 -9.45 -7.51 4.00
N GLU A 99 -9.16 -8.51 4.82
CA GLU A 99 -9.09 -8.39 6.28
C GLU A 99 -7.83 -7.68 6.80
N GLU A 100 -6.77 -7.60 5.98
CA GLU A 100 -5.53 -6.88 6.31
C GLU A 100 -5.69 -5.36 6.30
N LYS A 101 -6.21 -4.81 7.40
CA LYS A 101 -6.39 -3.37 7.60
C LYS A 101 -5.07 -2.60 7.74
N MET A 102 -4.07 -3.22 8.38
CA MET A 102 -2.81 -2.57 8.72
C MET A 102 -1.68 -2.84 7.74
N ASP A 103 -1.71 -3.92 6.98
CA ASP A 103 -0.57 -4.42 6.19
C ASP A 103 -0.93 -4.67 4.71
N GLY A 104 -2.19 -4.43 4.33
CA GLY A 104 -2.67 -4.51 2.95
C GLY A 104 -2.32 -3.28 2.10
N CYS A 105 -2.98 -3.17 0.95
CA CYS A 105 -2.67 -2.16 -0.05
C CYS A 105 -2.87 -0.73 0.49
N PRO A 106 -1.80 0.11 0.49
CA PRO A 106 -1.90 1.49 0.95
C PRO A 106 -2.79 2.36 0.07
N VAL A 107 -2.88 2.09 -1.24
CA VAL A 107 -3.75 2.85 -2.14
C VAL A 107 -5.22 2.59 -1.80
N ALA A 108 -5.58 1.34 -1.50
CA ALA A 108 -6.94 0.99 -1.09
C ALA A 108 -7.31 1.54 0.30
N ALA A 109 -6.34 1.61 1.22
CA ALA A 109 -6.56 2.11 2.57
C ALA A 109 -6.57 3.66 2.67
N LEU A 110 -5.66 4.32 1.94
CA LEU A 110 -5.33 5.74 2.14
C LEU A 110 -5.48 6.61 0.90
N GLY A 111 -5.85 6.07 -0.27
CA GLY A 111 -5.88 6.85 -1.52
C GLY A 111 -6.74 8.13 -1.43
N SER A 112 -7.93 8.03 -0.83
CA SER A 112 -8.82 9.18 -0.61
C SER A 112 -8.28 10.17 0.44
N ASP A 113 -7.50 9.70 1.40
CA ASP A 113 -6.86 10.56 2.39
C ASP A 113 -5.67 11.29 1.78
N ALA A 114 -4.79 10.57 1.07
CA ALA A 114 -3.62 11.11 0.39
C ALA A 114 -3.98 12.22 -0.61
N ALA A 115 -5.13 12.11 -1.29
CA ALA A 115 -5.65 13.13 -2.18
C ALA A 115 -5.86 14.51 -1.49
N ARG A 116 -6.09 14.52 -0.17
CA ARG A 116 -6.30 15.72 0.66
C ARG A 116 -5.04 16.20 1.39
N GLN A 117 -3.94 15.47 1.30
CA GLN A 117 -2.68 15.78 1.98
C GLN A 117 -1.75 16.69 1.13
N SER A 118 -0.57 16.98 1.69
CA SER A 118 0.48 17.79 1.06
C SER A 118 1.04 17.17 -0.23
N SER A 119 1.78 17.98 -1.00
CA SER A 119 2.52 17.52 -2.18
C SER A 119 3.46 16.37 -1.88
N ASP A 120 4.09 16.37 -0.70
CA ASP A 120 5.12 15.39 -0.35
C ASP A 120 4.51 14.00 -0.11
N VAL A 121 3.35 13.95 0.56
CA VAL A 121 2.59 12.70 0.69
C VAL A 121 2.12 12.23 -0.68
N LYS A 122 1.58 13.11 -1.51
CA LYS A 122 1.14 12.75 -2.88
C LYS A 122 2.29 12.22 -3.73
N ALA A 123 3.48 12.80 -3.61
CA ALA A 123 4.68 12.35 -4.31
C ALA A 123 5.08 10.93 -3.89
N SER A 124 5.01 10.60 -2.59
CA SER A 124 5.23 9.22 -2.13
C SER A 124 4.26 8.23 -2.79
N PHE A 125 2.97 8.56 -2.87
CA PHE A 125 1.97 7.73 -3.56
C PHE A 125 2.24 7.62 -5.05
N GLU A 126 2.57 8.73 -5.71
CA GLU A 126 2.88 8.74 -7.13
C GLU A 126 4.08 7.83 -7.45
N THR A 127 5.16 7.90 -6.68
CA THR A 127 6.32 7.02 -6.83
C THR A 127 5.95 5.55 -6.65
N GLY A 128 5.19 5.21 -5.60
CA GLY A 128 4.77 3.83 -5.36
C GLY A 128 3.81 3.28 -6.43
N ILE A 129 2.86 4.10 -6.89
CA ILE A 129 1.94 3.73 -7.97
C ILE A 129 2.73 3.48 -9.27
N LYS A 130 3.70 4.33 -9.62
CA LYS A 130 4.58 4.10 -10.78
C LYS A 130 5.31 2.75 -10.68
N ALA A 131 5.80 2.37 -9.49
CA ALA A 131 6.43 1.07 -9.28
C ALA A 131 5.47 -0.12 -9.46
N TYR A 132 4.20 0.02 -9.04
CA TYR A 132 3.18 -1.00 -9.31
C TYR A 132 2.87 -1.11 -10.81
N LEU A 133 2.72 0.02 -11.50
CA LEU A 133 2.45 0.05 -12.94
C LEU A 133 3.60 -0.58 -13.73
N GLU A 134 4.84 -0.28 -13.37
CA GLU A 134 6.01 -0.89 -14.00
C GLU A 134 6.04 -2.41 -13.79
N THR A 135 5.73 -2.86 -12.57
CA THR A 135 5.69 -4.30 -12.24
C THR A 135 4.57 -5.00 -12.99
N LEU A 136 3.38 -4.39 -13.09
CA LEU A 136 2.25 -4.91 -13.88
C LEU A 136 2.58 -4.96 -15.37
N GLY A 137 3.15 -3.89 -15.93
CA GLY A 137 3.54 -3.83 -17.35
C GLY A 137 4.53 -4.95 -17.72
N ARG A 138 5.50 -5.22 -16.85
CA ARG A 138 6.43 -6.35 -16.99
C ARG A 138 5.75 -7.72 -17.03
N MET A 139 4.59 -7.87 -16.38
CA MET A 139 3.84 -9.14 -16.35
C MET A 139 2.82 -9.28 -17.47
N ILE A 140 2.29 -8.17 -18.03
CA ILE A 140 1.24 -8.19 -19.05
C ILE A 140 1.82 -8.53 -20.43
N ASP A 141 2.78 -7.72 -20.91
CA ASP A 141 3.34 -7.91 -22.26
C ASP A 141 4.85 -7.67 -22.31
N GLY A 142 5.45 -7.18 -21.22
CA GLY A 142 6.88 -6.87 -21.15
C GLY A 142 7.34 -5.71 -22.05
N ALA A 143 6.46 -5.15 -22.86
CA ALA A 143 6.69 -3.97 -23.68
C ALA A 143 6.51 -2.68 -22.87
N ASP A 144 7.37 -1.70 -23.12
CA ASP A 144 7.24 -0.36 -22.56
C ASP A 144 6.60 0.56 -23.61
N ASP A 145 5.29 0.36 -23.83
CA ASP A 145 4.48 1.17 -24.74
C ASP A 145 3.22 1.74 -24.07
N GLU A 146 2.57 2.68 -24.77
CA GLU A 146 1.40 3.40 -24.27
C GLU A 146 0.20 2.45 -24.04
N GLU A 147 0.07 1.41 -24.85
CA GLU A 147 -0.99 0.41 -24.71
C GLU A 147 -0.80 -0.41 -23.42
N THR A 148 0.42 -0.93 -23.20
CA THR A 148 0.77 -1.69 -21.99
C THR A 148 0.62 -0.84 -20.74
N THR A 149 1.01 0.43 -20.81
CA THR A 149 0.81 1.40 -19.72
C THR A 149 -0.69 1.57 -19.41
N GLY A 150 -1.52 1.71 -20.44
CA GLY A 150 -2.98 1.79 -20.30
C GLY A 150 -3.58 0.51 -19.69
N LYS A 151 -3.16 -0.67 -20.15
CA LYS A 151 -3.57 -1.98 -19.59
C LYS A 151 -3.17 -2.09 -18.11
N ALA A 152 -1.93 -1.75 -17.75
CA ALA A 152 -1.47 -1.77 -16.36
C ALA A 152 -2.27 -0.82 -15.45
N MET A 153 -2.60 0.38 -15.93
CA MET A 153 -3.45 1.33 -15.19
C MET A 153 -4.87 0.79 -14.98
N ALA A 154 -5.46 0.16 -16.00
CA ALA A 154 -6.78 -0.45 -15.91
C ALA A 154 -6.79 -1.63 -14.93
N VAL A 155 -5.75 -2.48 -14.97
CA VAL A 155 -5.58 -3.61 -14.04
C VAL A 155 -5.45 -3.13 -12.61
N LEU A 156 -4.55 -2.18 -12.33
CA LEU A 156 -4.37 -1.63 -10.99
C LEU A 156 -5.67 -1.00 -10.46
N SER A 157 -6.36 -0.23 -11.29
CA SER A 157 -7.63 0.43 -10.93
C SER A 157 -8.72 -0.59 -10.60
N THR A 158 -8.81 -1.67 -11.38
CA THR A 158 -9.77 -2.76 -11.15
C THR A 158 -9.49 -3.48 -9.85
N MET A 159 -8.22 -3.83 -9.61
CA MET A 159 -7.80 -4.52 -8.38
C MET A 159 -8.09 -3.67 -7.14
N VAL A 160 -7.63 -2.41 -7.13
CA VAL A 160 -7.84 -1.48 -6.02
C VAL A 160 -9.33 -1.24 -5.78
N GLY A 161 -10.11 -1.00 -6.84
CA GLY A 161 -11.55 -0.77 -6.75
C GLY A 161 -12.31 -1.96 -6.18
N ALA A 162 -12.03 -3.17 -6.67
CA ALA A 162 -12.65 -4.40 -6.18
C ALA A 162 -12.36 -4.63 -4.68
N LEU A 163 -11.13 -4.40 -4.24
CA LEU A 163 -10.75 -4.51 -2.83
C LEU A 163 -11.43 -3.46 -1.95
N ILE A 164 -11.53 -2.21 -2.42
CA ILE A 164 -12.25 -1.15 -1.68
C ILE A 164 -13.72 -1.54 -1.52
N LEU A 165 -14.38 -1.93 -2.61
CA LEU A 165 -15.80 -2.29 -2.59
C LEU A 165 -16.07 -3.50 -1.70
N SER A 166 -15.21 -4.53 -1.74
CA SER A 166 -15.33 -5.70 -0.88
C SER A 166 -15.19 -5.36 0.61
N ARG A 167 -14.34 -4.38 0.97
CA ARG A 167 -14.16 -3.93 2.37
C ARG A 167 -15.33 -3.14 2.93
N VAL A 168 -16.09 -2.44 2.08
CA VAL A 168 -17.20 -1.57 2.52
C VAL A 168 -18.49 -2.35 2.78
N VAL A 169 -18.66 -3.50 2.13
CA VAL A 169 -19.84 -4.35 2.34
C VAL A 169 -19.68 -5.29 3.53
N ASN A 170 -20.76 -5.47 4.30
CA ASN A 170 -20.80 -6.38 5.45
C ASN A 170 -21.14 -7.83 5.07
N ASP A 171 -21.80 -8.03 3.93
CA ASP A 171 -22.15 -9.35 3.42
C ASP A 171 -20.89 -10.04 2.87
N PRO A 172 -20.44 -11.16 3.46
CA PRO A 172 -19.23 -11.86 3.02
C PRO A 172 -19.35 -12.44 1.61
N ASP A 173 -20.55 -12.84 1.17
CA ASP A 173 -20.75 -13.40 -0.16
C ASP A 173 -20.66 -12.30 -1.21
N LEU A 174 -21.24 -11.13 -0.94
CA LEU A 174 -21.08 -9.95 -1.79
C LEU A 174 -19.63 -9.45 -1.82
N ALA A 175 -18.92 -9.50 -0.68
CA ALA A 175 -17.51 -9.14 -0.62
C ALA A 175 -16.67 -10.05 -1.52
N GLN A 176 -16.85 -11.37 -1.41
CA GLN A 176 -16.17 -12.35 -2.25
C GLN A 176 -16.53 -12.13 -3.73
N ALA A 177 -17.79 -11.87 -4.05
CA ALA A 177 -18.23 -11.61 -5.42
C ALA A 177 -17.53 -10.40 -6.06
N PHE A 178 -17.27 -9.32 -5.31
CA PHE A 178 -16.49 -8.18 -5.83
C PHE A 178 -15.04 -8.58 -6.15
N LEU A 179 -14.40 -9.37 -5.27
CA LEU A 179 -13.04 -9.84 -5.49
C LEU A 179 -12.95 -10.76 -6.71
N ASP A 180 -13.87 -11.72 -6.81
CA ASP A 180 -13.95 -12.68 -7.92
C ASP A 180 -14.21 -11.97 -9.26
N ALA A 181 -15.15 -11.02 -9.28
CA ALA A 181 -15.46 -10.22 -10.46
C ALA A 181 -14.25 -9.38 -10.90
N GLY A 182 -13.54 -8.75 -9.96
CA GLY A 182 -12.30 -8.03 -10.25
C GLY A 182 -11.22 -8.95 -10.83
N ALA A 183 -11.05 -10.13 -10.27
CA ALA A 183 -10.06 -11.10 -10.73
C ALA A 183 -10.39 -11.64 -12.12
N GLN A 184 -11.68 -11.89 -12.40
CA GLN A 184 -12.14 -12.29 -13.73
C GLN A 184 -11.91 -11.18 -14.77
N GLN A 185 -12.28 -9.94 -14.45
CA GLN A 185 -12.13 -8.79 -15.34
C GLN A 185 -10.65 -8.54 -15.69
N VAL A 186 -9.75 -8.63 -14.71
CA VAL A 186 -8.31 -8.47 -14.97
C VAL A 186 -7.82 -9.55 -15.94
N ARG A 187 -8.18 -10.82 -15.72
CA ARG A 187 -7.78 -11.93 -16.62
C ARG A 187 -8.33 -11.78 -18.03
N GLN A 188 -9.53 -11.21 -18.19
CA GLN A 188 -10.10 -10.94 -19.50
C GLN A 188 -9.37 -9.79 -20.22
N SER A 189 -9.06 -8.71 -19.50
CA SER A 189 -8.43 -7.51 -20.08
C SER A 189 -7.01 -7.69 -20.63
N ILE A 190 -6.39 -8.83 -20.32
CA ILE A 190 -5.03 -9.20 -20.76
C ILE A 190 -5.03 -10.32 -21.79
N ALA A 191 -6.16 -10.98 -22.03
CA ALA A 191 -6.27 -12.10 -22.96
C ALA A 191 -6.49 -11.64 -24.41
N ASP A 192 -6.71 -10.34 -24.60
CA ASP A 192 -6.91 -9.62 -25.87
C ASP A 192 -5.64 -8.85 -26.28
#